data_AF-A0A0C3QV96-F1
#
_entry.id   AF-A0A0C3QV96-F1
#
_cell.length_a   1.000
_cell.length_b   1.000
_cell.length_c   1.000
_cell.angle_alpha   90.00
_cell.angle_beta   90.00
_cell.angle_gamma   90.00
#
_symmetry.space_group_name_H-M   'P 1'
#
loop_
_entity.id
_entity.type
_entity.pdbx_description
1 polymer ?
#
loop_
_entity_poly.entity_id
_entity_poly.type
_entity_poly.pdbx_seq_one_letter_code
_entity_poly.pdbx_strand_id
1 'polypeptide(L)'
;MSAIEPRRNERPWHKQEEAIEEEERDHPLPPPPPPPPPPPPPPAPAPASKLGRPQHGKRPSIPAPIETSLVEPESPSAPSAEPEQSWEGPVEVHGPDVSTIRPAEHYTSAELEAIWNRVGLQILTSAKLFADRSKKMVIGDGTPVGFVQAVLAAVPSARPISMRDKYYGYPIYAQTGPGVDKKECDIMPGDIVALTDVKLKGFKGLQSYNLHIGTSGGPLLAIVHEYEGGKKHKLKVYQAALQSNTFPSIESTSYRLDDLKSGTIQVRGRVYSKYGHPLTDPRSSGLQSRGSGKMKTLR
;
A
#
# COMPACT_ATOMS: atom_id res chain seq x y z
N MET A 1 -55.99 -7.40 -51.53
CA MET A 1 -55.09 -6.46 -50.83
C MET A 1 -53.83 -7.24 -50.44
N SER A 2 -52.82 -7.25 -51.31
CA SER A 2 -51.58 -8.03 -51.11
C SER A 2 -50.48 -7.09 -50.63
N ALA A 3 -49.84 -7.45 -49.51
CA ALA A 3 -48.76 -6.72 -48.89
C ALA A 3 -47.43 -6.99 -49.62
N ILE A 4 -46.65 -5.93 -49.81
CA ILE A 4 -45.35 -5.91 -50.50
C ILE A 4 -44.27 -5.94 -49.42
N GLU A 5 -43.46 -7.01 -49.37
CA GLU A 5 -42.26 -7.09 -48.54
C GLU A 5 -41.06 -6.38 -49.20
N PRO A 6 -40.22 -5.64 -48.45
CA PRO A 6 -39.00 -5.07 -49.00
C PRO A 6 -37.83 -6.05 -48.97
N ARG A 7 -37.20 -6.24 -50.14
CA ARG A 7 -35.98 -7.04 -50.32
C ARG A 7 -34.78 -6.40 -49.60
N ARG A 8 -34.14 -7.17 -48.73
CA ARG A 8 -32.86 -6.86 -48.07
C ARG A 8 -31.73 -7.01 -49.08
N ASN A 9 -31.01 -5.93 -49.35
CA ASN A 9 -29.90 -5.89 -50.31
C ASN A 9 -28.59 -6.23 -49.57
N GLU A 10 -28.15 -7.48 -49.64
CA GLU A 10 -26.86 -7.92 -49.10
C GLU A 10 -25.77 -7.63 -50.13
N ARG A 11 -24.93 -6.62 -49.86
CA ARG A 11 -23.66 -6.42 -50.58
C ARG A 11 -22.58 -7.27 -49.91
N PRO A 12 -21.73 -8.01 -50.65
CA PRO A 12 -20.64 -8.78 -50.07
C PRO A 12 -19.49 -7.86 -49.64
N TRP A 13 -19.11 -7.93 -48.36
CA TRP A 13 -18.05 -7.13 -47.74
C TRP A 13 -16.62 -7.60 -48.05
N HIS A 14 -16.42 -8.70 -48.78
CA HIS A 14 -15.11 -9.37 -48.90
C HIS A 14 -14.20 -8.90 -50.05
N LYS A 15 -14.43 -7.73 -50.65
CA LYS A 15 -13.59 -7.25 -51.78
C LYS A 15 -12.81 -5.95 -51.54
N GLN A 16 -12.82 -5.42 -50.33
CA GLN A 16 -12.12 -4.17 -50.01
C GLN A 16 -10.86 -4.34 -49.16
N GLU A 17 -10.58 -5.53 -48.62
CA GLU A 17 -9.38 -5.76 -47.80
C GLU A 17 -8.14 -6.15 -48.62
N GLU A 18 -8.27 -6.77 -49.80
CA GLU A 18 -7.11 -7.18 -50.61
C GLU A 18 -6.39 -6.01 -51.32
N ALA A 19 -7.03 -4.85 -51.47
CA ALA A 19 -6.42 -3.71 -52.17
C ALA A 19 -5.53 -2.83 -51.27
N ILE A 20 -5.54 -3.03 -49.95
CA ILE A 20 -4.77 -2.22 -49.00
C ILE A 20 -3.43 -2.91 -48.65
N GLU A 21 -3.31 -4.22 -48.88
CA GLU A 21 -2.13 -4.99 -48.49
C GLU A 21 -0.99 -4.98 -49.54
N GLU A 22 -1.23 -4.44 -50.74
CA GLU A 22 -0.21 -4.37 -51.81
C GLU A 22 0.58 -3.04 -51.83
N GLU A 23 0.08 -1.98 -51.18
CA GLU A 23 0.74 -0.65 -51.19
C GLU A 23 1.77 -0.46 -50.04
N GLU A 24 1.80 -1.35 -49.03
CA GLU A 24 2.70 -1.22 -47.87
C GLU A 24 4.09 -1.88 -48.06
N ARG A 25 4.34 -2.57 -49.20
CA ARG A 25 5.60 -3.32 -49.39
C ARG A 25 6.78 -2.53 -49.95
N ASP A 26 6.61 -1.27 -50.33
CA ASP A 26 7.66 -0.51 -51.04
C ASP A 26 8.18 0.72 -50.28
N HIS A 27 7.95 0.78 -48.96
CA HIS A 27 8.60 1.80 -48.12
C HIS A 27 10.00 1.33 -47.71
N PRO A 28 11.09 2.04 -48.09
CA PRO A 28 12.44 1.69 -47.66
C PRO A 28 12.53 1.76 -46.14
N LEU A 29 13.08 0.72 -45.53
CA LEU A 29 13.30 0.68 -44.09
C LEU A 29 14.15 1.89 -43.64
N PRO A 30 13.80 2.54 -42.52
CA PRO A 30 14.62 3.62 -42.00
C PRO A 30 16.04 3.09 -41.70
N PRO A 31 17.09 3.90 -41.92
CA PRO A 31 18.46 3.50 -41.64
C PRO A 31 18.59 3.14 -40.15
N PRO A 32 19.44 2.16 -39.80
CA PRO A 32 19.67 1.80 -38.42
C PRO A 32 20.23 3.00 -37.63
N PRO A 33 19.87 3.15 -36.34
CA PRO A 33 20.42 4.21 -35.51
C PRO A 33 21.95 4.07 -35.38
N PRO A 34 22.68 5.19 -35.27
CA PRO A 34 24.13 5.16 -35.09
C PRO A 34 24.49 4.45 -33.77
N PRO A 35 25.66 3.77 -33.73
CA PRO A 35 26.13 3.13 -32.50
C PRO A 35 26.36 4.18 -31.39
N PRO A 36 26.14 3.82 -30.12
CA PRO A 36 26.42 4.71 -29.00
C PRO A 36 27.90 5.08 -28.93
N PRO A 37 28.24 6.30 -28.47
CA PRO A 37 29.63 6.71 -28.30
C PRO A 37 30.34 5.81 -27.27
N PRO A 38 31.66 5.57 -27.42
CA PRO A 38 32.42 4.81 -26.45
C PRO A 38 32.41 5.52 -25.07
N PRO A 39 32.45 4.76 -23.97
CA PRO A 39 32.52 5.34 -22.63
C PRO A 39 33.81 6.17 -22.46
N PRO A 40 33.77 7.26 -21.67
CA PRO A 40 34.96 8.05 -21.38
C PRO A 40 36.01 7.19 -20.65
N PRO A 41 37.31 7.43 -20.89
CA PRO A 41 38.37 6.75 -20.17
C PRO A 41 38.27 7.03 -18.66
N PRO A 42 38.65 6.06 -17.80
CA PRO A 42 38.65 6.26 -16.36
C PRO A 42 39.61 7.42 -15.99
N PRO A 43 39.24 8.24 -14.98
CA PRO A 43 40.12 9.31 -14.50
C PRO A 43 41.44 8.72 -14.00
N ALA A 44 42.54 9.38 -14.36
CA ALA A 44 43.88 8.99 -13.92
C ALA A 44 43.96 8.96 -12.38
N PRO A 45 44.64 7.96 -11.78
CA PRO A 45 44.80 7.89 -10.34
C PRO A 45 45.56 9.13 -9.83
N ALA A 46 44.98 9.80 -8.84
CA ALA A 46 45.60 10.94 -8.17
C ALA A 46 46.95 10.55 -7.54
N PRO A 47 47.96 11.44 -7.54
CA PRO A 47 49.25 11.17 -6.91
C PRO A 47 49.10 10.96 -5.40
N ALA A 48 49.64 9.83 -4.93
CA ALA A 48 49.64 9.44 -3.53
C ALA A 48 50.27 10.53 -2.64
N SER A 49 49.43 11.21 -1.89
CA SER A 49 49.87 12.11 -0.83
C SER A 49 50.38 11.27 0.35
N LYS A 50 51.67 11.36 0.62
CA LYS A 50 52.32 10.77 1.79
C LYS A 50 51.73 11.37 3.07
N LEU A 51 50.80 10.67 3.71
CA LEU A 51 50.43 10.96 5.10
C LEU A 51 51.17 10.02 6.05
N GLY A 52 51.82 10.64 7.03
CA GLY A 52 52.64 10.01 8.05
C GLY A 52 51.86 9.05 8.94
N ARG A 53 52.52 7.91 9.15
CA ARG A 53 52.49 6.98 10.28
C ARG A 53 51.84 7.51 11.58
N PRO A 54 50.75 6.89 12.06
CA PRO A 54 50.32 7.01 13.46
C PRO A 54 51.19 6.11 14.34
N GLN A 55 51.73 6.69 15.42
CA GLN A 55 52.49 5.98 16.43
C GLN A 55 51.58 5.13 17.33
N HIS A 56 52.13 3.99 17.77
CA HIS A 56 51.61 3.12 18.81
C HIS A 56 51.29 3.87 20.11
N GLY A 57 50.08 3.67 20.64
CA GLY A 57 49.63 4.20 21.92
C GLY A 57 48.70 3.23 22.65
N LYS A 58 49.31 2.38 23.48
CA LYS A 58 48.83 1.84 24.77
C LYS A 58 47.39 1.32 24.87
N ARG A 59 47.34 -0.02 24.97
CA ARG A 59 46.25 -0.89 25.42
C ARG A 59 45.91 -0.65 26.91
N PRO A 60 44.65 -0.38 27.30
CA PRO A 60 44.22 -0.48 28.70
C PRO A 60 43.95 -1.94 29.09
N SER A 61 44.44 -2.31 30.26
CA SER A 61 44.31 -3.63 30.89
C SER A 61 42.86 -3.92 31.31
N ILE A 62 42.43 -5.15 31.04
CA ILE A 62 41.15 -5.74 31.47
C ILE A 62 41.28 -6.16 32.94
N PRO A 63 40.40 -5.74 33.87
CA PRO A 63 40.31 -6.36 35.18
C PRO A 63 39.50 -7.67 35.13
N ALA A 64 39.96 -8.63 35.93
CA ALA A 64 39.49 -10.02 36.06
C ALA A 64 38.00 -10.17 36.45
N PRO A 65 37.38 -11.34 36.17
CA PRO A 65 36.03 -11.65 36.62
C PRO A 65 36.00 -11.97 38.12
N ILE A 66 35.04 -11.38 38.82
CA ILE A 66 34.72 -11.70 40.22
C ILE A 66 33.73 -12.86 40.21
N GLU A 67 34.16 -14.01 40.74
CA GLU A 67 33.29 -15.09 41.20
C GLU A 67 32.44 -14.60 42.38
N THR A 68 31.14 -14.86 42.32
CA THR A 68 30.26 -14.81 43.51
C THR A 68 29.29 -15.99 43.46
N SER A 69 29.77 -17.08 44.07
CA SER A 69 29.10 -17.94 45.05
C SER A 69 27.56 -18.01 45.11
N LEU A 70 27.11 -19.27 44.98
CA LEU A 70 25.91 -19.88 45.59
C LEU A 70 25.48 -19.24 46.92
N VAL A 71 24.17 -18.99 47.06
CA VAL A 71 23.42 -19.17 48.31
C VAL A 71 21.96 -19.53 47.97
N GLU A 72 21.57 -20.80 48.19
CA GLU A 72 20.19 -21.19 48.52
C GLU A 72 19.82 -20.63 49.90
N PRO A 73 18.56 -20.26 50.14
CA PRO A 73 17.85 -21.02 51.19
C PRO A 73 16.33 -21.20 50.97
N GLU A 74 15.93 -22.45 51.24
CA GLU A 74 14.81 -22.93 52.05
C GLU A 74 13.46 -22.18 52.11
N SER A 75 12.42 -22.95 51.74
CA SER A 75 11.03 -22.83 52.19
C SER A 75 10.89 -22.74 53.71
N PRO A 76 9.85 -22.04 54.20
CA PRO A 76 9.01 -22.70 55.20
C PRO A 76 7.50 -22.54 54.96
N SER A 77 6.82 -23.55 55.50
CA SER A 77 5.40 -23.87 55.49
C SER A 77 4.43 -22.79 56.01
N ALA A 78 3.16 -23.00 55.64
CA ALA A 78 1.94 -22.32 56.06
C ALA A 78 1.80 -22.02 57.57
N PRO A 79 0.86 -21.13 57.93
CA PRO A 79 -0.36 -21.70 58.54
C PRO A 79 -1.69 -21.11 58.04
N SER A 80 -2.69 -21.96 58.22
CA SER A 80 -4.13 -21.81 58.14
C SER A 80 -4.69 -20.62 58.95
N ALA A 81 -5.70 -19.94 58.39
CA ALA A 81 -6.90 -19.48 59.10
C ALA A 81 -7.97 -18.97 58.11
N GLU A 82 -9.12 -19.64 58.07
CA GLU A 82 -10.41 -19.11 57.62
C GLU A 82 -10.85 -17.93 58.51
N PRO A 83 -11.78 -17.08 58.04
CA PRO A 83 -13.18 -17.36 58.36
C PRO A 83 -14.16 -17.20 57.19
N GLU A 84 -15.24 -17.95 57.33
CA GLU A 84 -16.45 -18.04 56.51
C GLU A 84 -17.22 -16.72 56.30
N GLN A 85 -18.21 -16.84 55.41
CA GLN A 85 -19.37 -15.97 55.14
C GLN A 85 -19.10 -14.87 54.10
N SER A 86 -19.84 -14.75 53.01
CA SER A 86 -21.22 -15.12 52.72
C SER A 86 -21.43 -15.18 51.21
N TRP A 87 -22.22 -16.15 50.75
CA TRP A 87 -22.76 -16.19 49.39
C TRP A 87 -23.72 -15.02 49.16
N GLU A 88 -23.40 -14.15 48.20
CA GLU A 88 -24.38 -13.36 47.45
C GLU A 88 -24.09 -13.55 45.95
N GLY A 89 -25.16 -13.68 45.16
CA GLY A 89 -25.20 -14.45 43.91
C GLY A 89 -24.38 -13.90 42.73
N PRO A 90 -24.43 -14.59 41.57
CA PRO A 90 -23.76 -14.11 40.38
C PRO A 90 -24.47 -12.84 39.89
N VAL A 91 -23.89 -11.68 40.18
CA VAL A 91 -24.25 -10.46 39.47
C VAL A 91 -23.70 -10.62 38.08
N GLU A 92 -24.57 -11.05 37.18
CA GLU A 92 -24.38 -11.05 35.74
C GLU A 92 -24.17 -9.59 35.33
N VAL A 93 -22.92 -9.14 35.41
CA VAL A 93 -22.48 -7.86 34.86
C VAL A 93 -22.61 -8.00 33.35
N HIS A 94 -23.82 -7.71 32.87
CA HIS A 94 -24.08 -7.32 31.50
C HIS A 94 -23.33 -6.01 31.27
N GLY A 95 -22.01 -6.11 31.09
CA GLY A 95 -21.27 -5.09 30.37
C GLY A 95 -21.98 -4.91 29.03
N PRO A 96 -22.15 -3.67 28.54
CA PRO A 96 -22.73 -3.49 27.23
C PRO A 96 -21.83 -4.21 26.23
N ASP A 97 -22.34 -5.32 25.71
CA ASP A 97 -21.82 -5.98 24.53
C ASP A 97 -21.89 -4.97 23.39
N VAL A 98 -20.78 -4.27 23.17
CA VAL A 98 -20.55 -3.44 21.99
C VAL A 98 -19.48 -4.10 21.15
N SER A 99 -19.66 -5.40 20.90
CA SER A 99 -19.27 -5.97 19.62
C SER A 99 -20.48 -5.86 18.69
N THR A 100 -20.96 -4.63 18.43
CA THR A 100 -21.66 -4.38 17.17
C THR A 100 -20.62 -4.52 16.06
N ILE A 101 -20.31 -5.78 15.74
CA ILE A 101 -19.68 -6.19 14.50
C ILE A 101 -20.62 -5.64 13.43
N ARG A 102 -20.29 -4.46 12.92
CA ARG A 102 -20.98 -3.93 11.75
C ARG A 102 -20.88 -5.04 10.70
N PRO A 103 -21.99 -5.55 10.15
CA PRO A 103 -21.92 -6.53 9.09
C PRO A 103 -20.99 -5.95 8.02
N ALA A 104 -19.99 -6.73 7.61
CA ALA A 104 -19.04 -6.31 6.61
C ALA A 104 -19.84 -5.76 5.42
N GLU A 105 -19.70 -4.47 5.12
CA GLU A 105 -20.42 -3.85 4.02
C GLU A 105 -19.90 -4.48 2.72
N HIS A 106 -20.66 -5.41 2.14
CA HIS A 106 -20.34 -6.03 0.87
C HIS A 106 -20.80 -5.10 -0.25
N TYR A 107 -19.87 -4.67 -1.10
CA TYR A 107 -20.14 -3.89 -2.29
C TYR A 107 -20.13 -4.80 -3.51
N THR A 108 -21.11 -4.66 -4.38
CA THR A 108 -21.09 -5.33 -5.69
C THR A 108 -19.99 -4.75 -6.57
N SER A 109 -19.52 -5.50 -7.58
CA SER A 109 -18.51 -5.01 -8.53
C SER A 109 -18.95 -3.71 -9.22
N ALA A 110 -20.23 -3.58 -9.59
CA ALA A 110 -20.76 -2.36 -10.21
C ALA A 110 -20.78 -1.17 -9.24
N GLU A 111 -21.08 -1.39 -7.96
CA GLU A 111 -20.98 -0.33 -6.94
C GLU A 111 -19.52 0.12 -6.74
N LEU A 112 -18.57 -0.83 -6.72
CA LEU A 112 -17.14 -0.52 -6.59
C LEU A 112 -16.63 0.30 -7.78
N GLU A 113 -17.03 -0.05 -9.01
CA GLU A 113 -16.70 0.72 -10.21
C GLU A 113 -17.32 2.13 -10.19
N ALA A 114 -18.58 2.26 -9.75
CA ALA A 114 -19.24 3.56 -9.63
C ALA A 114 -18.55 4.46 -8.57
N ILE A 115 -18.09 3.87 -7.47
CA ILE A 115 -17.32 4.58 -6.45
C ILE A 115 -15.94 4.98 -6.99
N TRP A 116 -15.26 4.06 -7.68
CA TRP A 116 -13.96 4.30 -8.31
C TRP A 116 -14.02 5.49 -9.29
N ASN A 117 -15.03 5.53 -10.16
CA ASN A 117 -15.23 6.63 -11.11
C ASN A 117 -15.30 8.01 -10.43
N ARG A 118 -15.76 8.07 -9.17
CA ARG A 118 -15.85 9.32 -8.40
C ARG A 118 -14.54 9.69 -7.74
N VAL A 119 -13.78 8.73 -7.21
CA VAL A 119 -12.63 8.99 -6.31
C VAL A 119 -11.30 8.48 -6.85
N GLY A 120 -11.28 7.29 -7.45
CA GLY A 120 -10.07 6.63 -7.94
C GLY A 120 -9.32 7.48 -8.96
N LEU A 121 -10.03 8.09 -9.91
CA LEU A 121 -9.42 9.01 -10.89
C LEU A 121 -8.81 10.26 -10.25
N GLN A 122 -9.39 10.78 -9.17
CA GLN A 122 -8.84 11.93 -8.44
C GLN A 122 -7.56 11.53 -7.70
N ILE A 123 -7.54 10.34 -7.08
CA ILE A 123 -6.34 9.77 -6.44
C ILE A 123 -5.23 9.58 -7.46
N LEU A 124 -5.54 8.97 -8.62
CA LEU A 124 -4.59 8.80 -9.71
C LEU A 124 -3.98 10.13 -10.17
N THR A 125 -4.83 11.14 -10.39
CA THR A 125 -4.40 12.47 -10.84
C THR A 125 -3.46 13.12 -9.84
N SER A 126 -3.81 13.04 -8.54
CA SER A 126 -2.98 13.54 -7.44
C SER A 126 -1.65 12.78 -7.33
N ALA A 127 -1.67 11.45 -7.42
CA ALA A 127 -0.48 10.61 -7.39
C ALA A 127 0.50 10.95 -8.52
N LYS A 128 0.00 11.12 -9.75
CA LYS A 128 0.80 11.54 -10.90
C LYS A 128 1.45 12.91 -10.68
N LEU A 129 0.67 13.87 -10.18
CA LEU A 129 1.16 15.22 -9.87
C LEU A 129 2.28 15.20 -8.82
N PHE A 130 2.12 14.39 -7.77
CA PHE A 130 3.16 14.23 -6.75
C PHE A 130 4.38 13.48 -7.29
N ALA A 131 4.20 12.49 -8.16
CA ALA A 131 5.31 11.81 -8.82
C ALA A 131 6.17 12.81 -9.62
N ASP A 132 5.56 13.72 -10.36
CA ASP A 132 6.29 14.75 -11.10
C ASP A 132 6.98 15.78 -10.19
N ARG A 133 6.34 16.18 -9.08
CA ARG A 133 6.92 17.10 -8.10
C ARG A 133 8.08 16.47 -7.31
N SER A 134 8.03 15.16 -7.09
CA SER A 134 9.03 14.42 -6.29
C SER A 134 10.45 14.50 -6.85
N LYS A 135 10.59 14.89 -8.13
CA LYS A 135 11.88 15.14 -8.79
C LYS A 135 12.65 16.31 -8.19
N LYS A 136 11.97 17.22 -7.48
CA LYS A 136 12.56 18.45 -6.93
C LYS A 136 12.30 18.65 -5.44
N MET A 137 11.36 17.91 -4.86
CA MET A 137 10.99 18.06 -3.46
C MET A 137 10.55 16.73 -2.86
N VAL A 138 10.72 16.58 -1.55
CA VAL A 138 10.22 15.41 -0.83
C VAL A 138 8.71 15.52 -0.69
N ILE A 139 7.99 14.41 -0.96
CA ILE A 139 6.55 14.32 -0.77
C ILE A 139 6.24 13.65 0.57
N GLY A 140 5.36 14.27 1.37
CA GLY A 140 5.07 13.80 2.73
C GLY A 140 6.33 13.85 3.60
N ASP A 141 6.69 12.73 4.20
CA ASP A 141 7.92 12.52 4.97
C ASP A 141 8.99 11.72 4.17
N GLY A 142 8.75 11.49 2.87
CA GLY A 142 9.61 10.66 2.01
C GLY A 142 9.40 9.15 2.18
N THR A 143 8.53 8.72 3.10
CA THR A 143 8.20 7.30 3.29
C THR A 143 7.06 6.86 2.34
N PRO A 144 6.89 5.55 2.10
CA PRO A 144 5.75 5.04 1.34
C PRO A 144 4.40 5.42 1.94
N VAL A 145 4.33 5.43 3.29
CA VAL A 145 3.11 5.81 4.01
C VAL A 145 2.83 7.29 3.84
N GLY A 146 3.83 8.16 4.03
CA GLY A 146 3.68 9.59 3.86
C GLY A 146 3.33 10.00 2.44
N PHE A 147 3.81 9.29 1.42
CA PHE A 147 3.39 9.48 0.04
C PHE A 147 1.88 9.22 -0.15
N VAL A 148 1.39 8.04 0.27
CA VAL A 148 -0.04 7.71 0.15
C VAL A 148 -0.91 8.68 0.95
N GLN A 149 -0.46 9.07 2.16
CA GLN A 149 -1.16 10.07 2.97
C GLN A 149 -1.22 11.45 2.29
N ALA A 150 -0.14 11.92 1.68
CA ALA A 150 -0.11 13.18 0.94
C ALA A 150 -1.07 13.16 -0.25
N VAL A 151 -1.12 12.05 -0.99
CA VAL A 151 -2.05 11.87 -2.12
C VAL A 151 -3.50 11.92 -1.65
N LEU A 152 -3.83 11.16 -0.60
CA LEU A 152 -5.18 11.10 -0.05
C LEU A 152 -5.61 12.45 0.55
N ALA A 153 -4.71 13.18 1.21
CA ALA A 153 -4.98 14.50 1.76
C ALA A 153 -5.32 15.53 0.66
N ALA A 154 -4.75 15.38 -0.53
CA ALA A 154 -5.05 16.24 -1.67
C ALA A 154 -6.38 15.92 -2.38
N VAL A 155 -7.08 14.84 -1.99
CA VAL A 155 -8.37 14.44 -2.55
C VAL A 155 -9.44 14.53 -1.46
N PRO A 156 -10.21 15.64 -1.39
CA PRO A 156 -11.21 15.85 -0.33
C PRO A 156 -12.27 14.74 -0.24
N SER A 157 -12.57 14.15 -1.39
CA SER A 157 -13.51 13.04 -1.60
C SER A 157 -12.98 11.71 -1.06
N ALA A 158 -11.66 11.57 -0.86
CA ALA A 158 -11.02 10.35 -0.41
C ALA A 158 -10.95 10.27 1.13
N ARG A 159 -11.88 10.90 1.86
CA ARG A 159 -11.84 11.09 3.33
C ARG A 159 -11.41 9.83 4.10
N PRO A 160 -10.60 9.98 5.16
CA PRO A 160 -10.09 8.86 5.94
C PRO A 160 -11.23 8.07 6.58
N ILE A 161 -11.33 6.79 6.22
CA ILE A 161 -11.62 5.75 7.19
C ILE A 161 -10.49 5.89 8.22
N SER A 162 -10.84 6.09 9.50
CA SER A 162 -9.99 6.39 10.65
C SER A 162 -8.50 6.10 10.47
N MET A 163 -7.59 6.97 10.93
CA MET A 163 -6.12 6.69 10.94
C MET A 163 -5.75 5.37 11.66
N ARG A 164 -6.65 4.81 12.49
CA ARG A 164 -6.50 3.49 13.12
C ARG A 164 -6.70 2.33 12.14
N ASP A 165 -7.51 2.51 11.11
CA ASP A 165 -7.73 1.50 10.11
C ASP A 165 -6.51 1.50 9.18
N LYS A 166 -5.58 0.59 9.48
CA LYS A 166 -4.45 0.18 8.62
C LYS A 166 -4.89 -0.27 7.21
N TYR A 167 -6.19 -0.23 6.96
CA TYR A 167 -6.91 -0.74 5.83
C TYR A 167 -7.32 0.46 4.99
N TYR A 168 -6.50 0.78 3.99
CA TYR A 168 -6.64 1.93 3.08
C TYR A 168 -7.93 1.95 2.23
N GLY A 169 -8.95 1.16 2.57
CA GLY A 169 -10.21 1.06 1.85
C GLY A 169 -10.77 -0.36 1.87
N TYR A 170 -11.75 -0.59 1.01
CA TYR A 170 -12.39 -1.88 0.79
C TYR A 170 -11.45 -2.84 0.05
N PRO A 171 -11.35 -4.12 0.47
CA PRO A 171 -10.47 -5.09 -0.19
C PRO A 171 -11.02 -5.48 -1.57
N ILE A 172 -10.25 -5.18 -2.62
CA ILE A 172 -10.58 -5.46 -4.02
C ILE A 172 -9.94 -6.77 -4.47
N TYR A 173 -8.65 -6.90 -4.17
CA TYR A 173 -7.84 -8.05 -4.53
C TYR A 173 -6.90 -8.41 -3.39
N ALA A 174 -6.71 -9.69 -3.14
CA ALA A 174 -5.70 -10.19 -2.23
C ALA A 174 -5.09 -11.48 -2.79
N GLN A 175 -3.77 -11.57 -2.73
CA GLN A 175 -3.01 -12.73 -3.15
C GLN A 175 -1.93 -13.01 -2.11
N THR A 176 -1.80 -14.27 -1.70
CA THR A 176 -0.75 -14.75 -0.80
C THR A 176 0.05 -15.85 -1.49
N GLY A 177 1.35 -15.60 -1.69
CA GLY A 177 2.17 -16.46 -2.55
C GLY A 177 1.56 -16.59 -3.96
N PRO A 178 1.54 -17.77 -4.58
CA PRO A 178 0.91 -17.93 -5.89
C PRO A 178 -0.63 -17.96 -5.86
N GLY A 179 -1.27 -17.99 -4.67
CA GLY A 179 -2.72 -18.16 -4.53
C GLY A 179 -3.47 -16.83 -4.41
N VAL A 180 -4.58 -16.69 -5.14
CA VAL A 180 -5.50 -15.55 -5.03
C VAL A 180 -6.53 -15.85 -3.95
N ASP A 181 -6.49 -15.09 -2.86
CA ASP A 181 -7.40 -15.23 -1.71
C ASP A 181 -8.72 -14.49 -1.95
N LYS A 182 -8.66 -13.34 -2.62
CA LYS A 182 -9.82 -12.49 -2.88
C LYS A 182 -9.72 -11.78 -4.23
N LYS A 183 -10.84 -11.74 -4.95
CA LYS A 183 -11.05 -10.90 -6.13
C LYS A 183 -12.52 -10.46 -6.18
N GLU A 184 -12.82 -9.26 -5.69
CA GLU A 184 -14.20 -8.72 -5.67
C GLU A 184 -14.54 -7.93 -6.94
N CYS A 185 -13.59 -7.18 -7.48
CA CYS A 185 -13.69 -6.53 -8.78
C CYS A 185 -12.30 -6.48 -9.44
N ASP A 186 -12.23 -5.95 -10.65
CA ASP A 186 -10.94 -5.70 -11.29
C ASP A 186 -10.20 -4.55 -10.61
N ILE A 187 -8.86 -4.65 -10.62
CA ILE A 187 -7.97 -3.62 -10.07
C ILE A 187 -8.00 -2.41 -11.01
N MET A 188 -8.23 -1.23 -10.45
CA MET A 188 -8.38 0.00 -11.23
C MET A 188 -7.31 1.05 -10.89
N PRO A 189 -6.94 1.93 -11.84
CA PRO A 189 -6.00 3.02 -11.57
C PRO A 189 -6.50 3.96 -10.47
N GLY A 190 -5.66 4.25 -9.49
CA GLY A 190 -6.00 5.02 -8.28
C GLY A 190 -6.31 4.15 -7.07
N ASP A 191 -6.40 2.82 -7.22
CA ASP A 191 -6.42 1.90 -6.10
C ASP A 191 -5.07 1.91 -5.35
N ILE A 192 -5.10 1.52 -4.08
CA ILE A 192 -3.91 1.47 -3.23
C ILE A 192 -3.47 0.02 -3.08
N VAL A 193 -2.19 -0.25 -3.32
CA VAL A 193 -1.59 -1.57 -3.09
C VAL A 193 -0.74 -1.55 -1.82
N ALA A 194 -0.82 -2.64 -1.07
CA ALA A 194 0.05 -2.97 0.05
C ALA A 194 0.80 -4.27 -0.25
N LEU A 195 2.13 -4.21 -0.20
CA LEU A 195 3.04 -5.32 -0.47
C LEU A 195 3.73 -5.68 0.85
N THR A 196 3.41 -6.84 1.41
CA THR A 196 3.92 -7.30 2.71
C THR A 196 4.79 -8.53 2.53
N ASP A 197 6.07 -8.44 2.89
CA ASP A 197 7.06 -9.52 2.74
C ASP A 197 7.06 -10.20 1.35
N VAL A 198 6.84 -9.41 0.30
CA VAL A 198 6.63 -9.89 -1.06
C VAL A 198 7.95 -10.31 -1.67
N LYS A 199 8.04 -11.59 -2.09
CA LYS A 199 9.16 -12.14 -2.88
C LYS A 199 8.68 -12.45 -4.28
N LEU A 200 9.15 -11.68 -5.25
CA LEU A 200 8.85 -11.85 -6.67
C LEU A 200 10.05 -12.48 -7.37
N LYS A 201 9.82 -13.54 -8.15
CA LYS A 201 10.84 -14.16 -8.98
C LYS A 201 10.28 -14.43 -10.37
N GLY A 202 10.88 -13.80 -11.37
CA GLY A 202 10.45 -13.93 -12.76
C GLY A 202 11.59 -13.65 -13.74
N PHE A 203 11.22 -13.43 -15.00
CA PHE A 203 12.15 -13.13 -16.08
C PHE A 203 11.79 -11.81 -16.77
N LYS A 204 12.82 -10.98 -17.00
CA LYS A 204 12.75 -9.79 -17.85
C LYS A 204 13.65 -10.01 -19.07
N GLY A 205 13.04 -10.41 -20.18
CA GLY A 205 13.80 -10.91 -21.34
C GLY A 205 14.51 -12.21 -20.97
N LEU A 206 15.82 -12.27 -21.21
CA LEU A 206 16.65 -13.43 -20.82
C LEU A 206 17.15 -13.37 -19.37
N GLN A 207 17.00 -12.23 -18.68
CA GLN A 207 17.55 -12.04 -17.34
C GLN A 207 16.50 -12.39 -16.28
N SER A 208 16.85 -13.29 -15.36
CA SER A 208 16.01 -13.55 -14.18
C SER A 208 16.11 -12.39 -13.19
N TYR A 209 15.01 -12.05 -12.54
CA TYR A 209 15.01 -11.10 -11.43
C TYR A 209 14.46 -11.74 -10.17
N ASN A 210 14.96 -11.29 -9.03
CA ASN A 210 14.46 -11.64 -7.71
C ASN A 210 14.37 -10.35 -6.90
N LEU A 211 13.19 -10.09 -6.35
CA LEU A 211 12.88 -8.85 -5.67
C LEU A 211 12.18 -9.16 -4.36
N HIS A 212 12.65 -8.54 -3.27
CA HIS A 212 12.07 -8.68 -1.94
C HIS A 212 11.64 -7.30 -1.44
N ILE A 213 10.34 -7.14 -1.18
CA ILE A 213 9.70 -5.85 -0.88
C ILE A 213 8.89 -5.95 0.41
N GLY A 214 8.79 -4.84 1.15
CA GLY A 214 7.92 -4.77 2.33
C GLY A 214 8.47 -5.56 3.51
N THR A 215 9.81 -5.58 3.65
CA THR A 215 10.55 -6.32 4.69
C THR A 215 10.95 -5.47 5.87
N SER A 216 11.20 -4.18 5.65
CA SER A 216 11.81 -3.26 6.62
C SER A 216 10.75 -2.30 7.17
N GLY A 217 10.29 -2.54 8.40
CA GLY A 217 9.44 -1.61 9.14
C GLY A 217 7.94 -1.59 8.75
N GLY A 218 7.51 -2.39 7.76
CA GLY A 218 6.11 -2.51 7.39
C GLY A 218 5.88 -2.83 5.90
N PRO A 219 4.61 -2.86 5.46
CA PRO A 219 4.29 -3.07 4.06
C PRO A 219 4.75 -1.88 3.20
N LEU A 220 5.22 -2.16 1.99
CA LEU A 220 5.37 -1.11 0.99
C LEU A 220 3.97 -0.71 0.49
N LEU A 221 3.67 0.58 0.56
CA LEU A 221 2.43 1.14 0.03
C LEU A 221 2.69 1.88 -1.26
N ALA A 222 1.79 1.71 -2.22
CA ALA A 222 1.88 2.35 -3.51
C ALA A 222 0.49 2.59 -4.11
N ILE A 223 0.42 3.43 -5.14
CA ILE A 223 -0.83 3.75 -5.85
C ILE A 223 -0.76 3.17 -7.24
N VAL A 224 -1.76 2.40 -7.61
CA VAL A 224 -1.88 1.81 -8.95
C VAL A 224 -2.07 2.93 -9.96
N HIS A 225 -1.26 2.98 -11.00
CA HIS A 225 -1.48 3.90 -12.12
C HIS A 225 -1.84 3.19 -13.42
N GLU A 226 -1.60 1.89 -13.49
CA GLU A 226 -2.00 1.05 -14.62
C GLU A 226 -2.11 -0.41 -14.17
N TYR A 227 -3.06 -1.16 -14.72
CA TYR A 227 -3.18 -2.59 -14.52
C TYR A 227 -3.46 -3.30 -15.84
N GLU A 228 -2.59 -4.23 -16.21
CA GLU A 228 -2.73 -5.09 -17.39
C GLU A 228 -3.35 -6.43 -16.94
N GLY A 229 -4.68 -6.47 -16.77
CA GLY A 229 -5.42 -7.59 -16.18
C GLY A 229 -5.69 -8.81 -17.06
N GLY A 230 -5.30 -8.76 -18.34
CA GLY A 230 -5.32 -9.92 -19.24
C GLY A 230 -4.16 -10.88 -18.96
N LYS A 231 -3.58 -11.46 -20.01
CA LYS A 231 -2.53 -12.51 -19.92
C LYS A 231 -1.28 -12.16 -19.10
N LYS A 232 -1.06 -10.88 -18.78
CA LYS A 232 0.18 -10.41 -18.14
C LYS A 232 0.07 -10.20 -16.63
N HIS A 233 -1.15 -10.11 -16.09
CA HIS A 233 -1.44 -9.77 -14.69
C HIS A 233 -0.40 -8.83 -14.08
N LYS A 234 -0.20 -7.68 -14.72
CA LYS A 234 0.90 -6.76 -14.43
C LYS A 234 0.36 -5.47 -13.83
N LEU A 235 0.81 -5.18 -12.63
CA LEU A 235 0.52 -3.96 -11.89
C LEU A 235 1.61 -2.93 -12.15
N LYS A 236 1.25 -1.69 -12.46
CA LYS A 236 2.19 -0.56 -12.47
C LYS A 236 1.76 0.47 -11.43
N VAL A 237 2.70 0.90 -10.60
CA VAL A 237 2.42 1.67 -9.39
C VAL A 237 3.37 2.86 -9.23
N TYR A 238 2.85 3.94 -8.67
CA TYR A 238 3.66 5.01 -8.09
C TYR A 238 4.00 4.65 -6.66
N GLN A 239 5.29 4.65 -6.34
CA GLN A 239 5.79 4.33 -5.00
C GLN A 239 7.00 5.18 -4.64
N ALA A 240 7.31 5.28 -3.35
CA ALA A 240 8.58 5.85 -2.93
C ALA A 240 9.74 4.97 -3.42
N ALA A 241 10.79 5.61 -3.95
CA ALA A 241 11.98 4.93 -4.42
C ALA A 241 12.62 4.13 -3.28
N LEU A 242 12.93 2.86 -3.55
CA LEU A 242 13.46 1.94 -2.53
C LEU A 242 14.97 2.09 -2.29
N GLN A 243 15.65 2.92 -3.08
CA GLN A 243 17.08 3.10 -2.99
C GLN A 243 17.44 4.11 -1.88
N SER A 244 18.09 3.61 -0.83
CA SER A 244 18.45 4.39 0.36
C SER A 244 19.44 5.54 0.11
N ASN A 245 20.19 5.49 -1.00
CA ASN A 245 21.30 6.41 -1.28
C ASN A 245 20.93 7.54 -2.26
N THR A 246 19.64 7.72 -2.53
CA THR A 246 19.14 8.72 -3.48
C THR A 246 18.17 9.67 -2.80
N PHE A 247 18.02 10.87 -3.36
CA PHE A 247 17.00 11.82 -2.94
C PHE A 247 15.62 11.12 -2.89
N PRO A 248 14.88 11.21 -1.76
CA PRO A 248 13.55 10.61 -1.65
C PRO A 248 12.64 11.12 -2.75
N SER A 249 12.27 10.23 -3.65
CA SER A 249 11.47 10.54 -4.84
C SER A 249 10.45 9.44 -5.07
N ILE A 250 9.48 9.71 -5.93
CA ILE A 250 8.44 8.76 -6.32
C ILE A 250 8.75 8.24 -7.72
N GLU A 251 8.78 6.92 -7.85
CA GLU A 251 9.08 6.22 -9.09
C GLU A 251 7.86 5.43 -9.60
N SER A 252 7.90 5.08 -10.88
CA SER A 252 6.94 4.18 -11.51
C SER A 252 7.52 2.78 -11.59
N THR A 253 6.98 1.85 -10.81
CA THR A 253 7.47 0.47 -10.73
C THR A 253 6.42 -0.52 -11.22
N SER A 254 6.88 -1.61 -11.85
CA SER A 254 6.01 -2.67 -12.38
C SER A 254 6.22 -3.98 -11.64
N TYR A 255 5.10 -4.63 -11.28
CA TYR A 255 5.07 -5.94 -10.63
C TYR A 255 4.19 -6.89 -11.42
N ARG A 256 4.64 -8.13 -11.62
CA ARG A 256 3.80 -9.20 -12.17
C ARG A 256 3.26 -10.02 -11.01
N LEU A 257 1.94 -10.14 -10.93
CA LEU A 257 1.28 -10.85 -9.83
C LEU A 257 1.59 -12.36 -9.89
N ASP A 258 1.74 -12.91 -11.10
CA ASP A 258 2.10 -14.32 -11.33
C ASP A 258 3.53 -14.67 -10.89
N ASP A 259 4.40 -13.67 -10.74
CA ASP A 259 5.79 -13.88 -10.30
C ASP A 259 5.91 -14.00 -8.76
N LEU A 260 4.80 -13.89 -8.01
CA LEU A 260 4.77 -13.96 -6.55
C LEU A 260 5.08 -15.37 -6.04
N LYS A 261 6.15 -15.49 -5.23
CA LYS A 261 6.56 -16.74 -4.59
C LYS A 261 6.13 -16.81 -3.13
N SER A 262 6.21 -15.70 -2.41
CA SER A 262 5.76 -15.60 -1.01
C SER A 262 5.40 -14.16 -0.66
N GLY A 263 4.79 -13.98 0.51
CA GLY A 263 4.28 -12.69 0.97
C GLY A 263 2.87 -12.43 0.47
N THR A 264 2.37 -11.22 0.73
CA THR A 264 0.98 -10.86 0.44
C THR A 264 0.92 -9.55 -0.35
N ILE A 265 0.15 -9.57 -1.43
CA ILE A 265 -0.26 -8.40 -2.20
C ILE A 265 -1.73 -8.13 -1.90
N GLN A 266 -2.05 -6.95 -1.38
CA GLN A 266 -3.44 -6.52 -1.16
C GLN A 266 -3.70 -5.24 -1.94
N VAL A 267 -4.76 -5.21 -2.73
CA VAL A 267 -5.25 -4.00 -3.40
C VAL A 267 -6.56 -3.57 -2.75
N ARG A 268 -6.65 -2.28 -2.44
CA ARG A 268 -7.79 -1.67 -1.76
C ARG A 268 -8.28 -0.44 -2.53
N GLY A 269 -9.58 -0.43 -2.80
CA GLY A 269 -10.28 0.70 -3.39
C GLY A 269 -10.88 1.57 -2.29
N ARG A 270 -10.91 2.89 -2.49
CA ARG A 270 -11.59 3.77 -1.53
C ARG A 270 -13.08 3.59 -1.66
N VAL A 271 -13.74 3.35 -0.54
CA VAL A 271 -15.20 3.36 -0.41
C VAL A 271 -15.62 4.54 0.44
N TYR A 272 -16.76 5.13 0.08
CA TYR A 272 -17.49 5.98 1.01
C TYR A 272 -18.21 5.08 2.00
N SER A 273 -18.25 5.44 3.27
CA SER A 273 -19.32 4.90 4.12
C SER A 273 -20.64 5.35 3.51
N LYS A 274 -21.54 4.40 3.19
CA LYS A 274 -22.89 4.66 2.63
C LYS A 274 -23.68 5.68 3.45
N TYR A 275 -23.30 5.89 4.71
CA TYR A 275 -23.97 6.77 5.66
C TYR A 275 -23.39 8.16 5.81
N GLY A 276 -22.32 8.57 5.10
CA GLY A 276 -21.88 9.98 5.03
C GLY A 276 -21.61 10.70 6.36
N HIS A 277 -21.75 10.03 7.50
CA HIS A 277 -21.55 10.61 8.81
C HIS A 277 -20.06 10.55 9.10
N PRO A 278 -19.44 11.68 9.51
CA PRO A 278 -18.17 11.57 10.19
C PRO A 278 -18.36 10.55 11.31
N LEU A 279 -17.41 9.61 11.45
CA LEU A 279 -17.31 8.74 12.61
C LEU A 279 -17.09 9.67 13.81
N THR A 280 -18.19 10.21 14.33
CA THR A 280 -18.20 10.90 15.61
C THR A 280 -17.95 9.79 16.59
N ASP A 281 -16.76 9.79 17.15
CA ASP A 281 -16.43 8.94 18.28
C ASP A 281 -17.52 9.17 19.34
N PRO A 282 -18.31 8.14 19.72
CA PRO A 282 -19.37 8.29 20.72
C PRO A 282 -18.82 8.71 22.10
N ARG A 283 -17.49 8.82 22.26
CA ARG A 283 -16.85 9.36 23.45
C ARG A 283 -16.66 10.88 23.47
N SER A 284 -16.94 11.61 22.39
CA SER A 284 -16.70 13.08 22.35
C SER A 284 -17.90 13.96 22.70
N SER A 285 -19.10 13.42 22.92
CA SER A 285 -20.31 14.19 23.29
C SER A 285 -20.59 14.29 24.79
N GLY A 286 -19.71 13.77 25.65
CA GLY A 286 -19.90 13.71 27.11
C GLY A 286 -19.19 14.79 27.91
N LEU A 287 -19.22 16.06 27.50
CA LEU A 287 -18.79 17.18 28.36
C LEU A 287 -19.71 18.40 28.21
N GLN A 288 -21.03 18.19 28.32
CA GLN A 288 -21.94 19.30 28.63
C GLN A 288 -21.85 19.62 30.12
N SER A 289 -21.07 20.68 30.39
CA SER A 289 -21.25 21.69 31.43
C SER A 289 -22.49 21.47 32.33
N ARG A 290 -22.27 20.94 33.53
CA ARG A 290 -23.26 20.99 34.61
C ARG A 290 -23.37 22.43 35.12
N GLY A 291 -24.61 22.90 35.16
CA GLY A 291 -24.99 24.29 35.41
C GLY A 291 -24.55 24.87 36.76
N SER A 292 -24.23 26.16 36.71
CA SER A 292 -24.13 27.05 37.86
C SER A 292 -25.54 27.40 38.35
N GLY A 293 -25.94 26.81 39.48
CA GLY A 293 -27.11 27.24 40.23
C GLY A 293 -26.78 28.53 41.00
N LYS A 294 -27.37 29.65 40.59
CA LYS A 294 -27.38 30.88 41.39
C LYS A 294 -28.46 30.78 42.48
N MET A 295 -28.02 30.87 43.73
CA MET A 295 -28.85 31.04 44.92
C MET A 295 -29.70 32.32 44.81
N LYS A 296 -31.00 32.20 45.06
CA LYS A 296 -31.87 33.32 45.42
C LYS A 296 -31.80 33.50 46.95
N THR A 297 -31.32 34.66 47.38
CA THR A 297 -31.42 35.14 48.76
C THR A 297 -32.79 35.80 48.95
N LEU A 298 -33.52 35.34 49.97
CA LEU A 298 -34.72 35.96 50.51
C LEU A 298 -34.33 37.22 51.30
N ARG A 299 -35.00 38.35 51.05
CA ARG A 299 -35.28 39.42 52.00
C ARG A 299 -36.67 39.96 51.71
#